data_AF-L0K2I2-F1
#
_entry.id   AF-L0K2I2-F1
#
_cell.length_a   1.000
_cell.length_b   1.000
_cell.length_c   1.000
_cell.angle_alpha   90.00
_cell.angle_beta   90.00
_cell.angle_gamma   90.00
#
_symmetry.space_group_name_H-M   'P 1'
#
loop_
_entity.id
_entity.type
_entity.pdbx_description
1 polymer ?
#
loop_
_entity_poly.entity_id
_entity_poly.type
_entity_poly.pdbx_seq_one_letter_code
_entity_poly.pdbx_strand_id
1 'polypeptide(L)' 'MGTIIVELQNGRRLAFDEVVVLDRENGQWLRCVRAEPSSRENLPETTKYYHVASDVDQVRWRTPTSA' A
#
# COMPACT_ATOMS: atom_id res chain seq x y z
N MET A 1 4.65 -11.71 9.94
CA MET A 1 3.69 -10.75 9.36
C MET A 1 3.84 -10.79 7.85
N GLY A 2 2.74 -10.89 7.10
CA GLY A 2 2.79 -10.91 5.64
C GLY A 2 2.90 -9.51 5.08
N THR A 3 3.72 -9.32 4.06
CA THR A 3 3.86 -8.03 3.38
C THR A 3 2.77 -7.89 2.32
N ILE A 4 2.12 -6.74 2.28
CA ILE A 4 1.11 -6.42 1.29
C ILE A 4 1.77 -5.60 0.19
N ILE A 5 1.64 -6.04 -1.05
CA ILE A 5 2.17 -5.34 -2.22
C ILE A 5 1.03 -4.59 -2.90
N VAL A 6 1.16 -3.28 -2.99
CA VAL A 6 0.27 -2.42 -3.78
C VAL A 6 1.00 -2.05 -5.06
N GLU A 7 0.44 -2.46 -6.19
CA GLU A 7 0.86 -2.06 -7.53
C GLU A 7 0.05 -0.83 -7.92
N LEU A 8 0.76 0.24 -8.27
CA LEU A 8 0.17 1.50 -8.71
C LEU A 8 0.05 1.50 -10.24
N GLN A 9 -0.88 2.30 -10.77
CA GLN A 9 -1.09 2.43 -12.22
C GLN A 9 0.13 2.95 -12.98
N ASN A 10 1.04 3.65 -12.30
CA ASN A 10 2.33 4.07 -12.87
C ASN A 10 3.40 2.95 -12.93
N GLY A 11 3.03 1.71 -12.63
CA GLY A 11 3.91 0.55 -12.64
C GLY A 11 4.79 0.39 -11.39
N ARG A 12 4.68 1.30 -10.41
CA ARG A 12 5.42 1.17 -9.15
C ARG A 12 4.80 0.11 -8.26
N ARG A 13 5.66 -0.67 -7.60
CA ARG A 13 5.26 -1.69 -6.63
C ARG A 13 5.77 -1.31 -5.27
N LEU A 14 4.84 -1.19 -4.32
CA LEU A 14 5.13 -0.70 -2.99
C LEU A 14 4.72 -1.74 -1.95
N ALA A 15 5.64 -2.02 -1.02
CA ALA A 15 5.40 -2.94 0.09
C ALA A 15 4.84 -2.17 1.30
N PHE A 16 3.88 -2.76 1.98
CA PHE A 16 3.25 -2.24 3.18
C PHE A 16 3.01 -3.35 4.19
N ASP A 17 2.98 -3.01 5.46
CA ASP A 17 2.70 -3.93 6.56
C ASP A 17 1.20 -4.08 6.79
N GLU A 18 0.45 -3.01 6.55
CA GLU A 18 -1.01 -2.98 6.66
C GLU A 18 -1.61 -2.17 5.50
N VAL A 19 -2.73 -2.65 4.95
CA VAL A 19 -3.52 -1.92 3.95
C VAL A 19 -4.98 -2.06 4.32
N VAL A 20 -5.66 -0.91 4.48
CA VAL A 20 -7.08 -0.83 4.82
C VAL A 20 -7.81 -0.11 3.69
N VAL A 21 -8.91 -0.69 3.22
CA VAL A 21 -9.82 -0.04 2.29
C VAL A 21 -10.75 0.89 3.07
N LEU A 22 -10.81 2.15 2.67
CA LEU A 22 -11.69 3.18 3.21
C LEU A 22 -12.71 3.54 2.15
N ASP A 23 -13.99 3.39 2.47
CA ASP A 23 -15.07 3.91 1.65
C ASP A 23 -15.34 5.37 2.07
N ARG A 24 -15.25 6.30 1.12
CA ARG A 24 -15.47 7.73 1.35
C ARG A 24 -16.43 8.28 0.29
N GLU A 25 -16.99 9.46 0.53
CA GLU A 25 -17.92 10.11 -0.40
C GLU A 25 -17.34 10.28 -1.82
N ASN A 26 -16.01 10.44 -1.92
CA ASN A 26 -15.29 10.56 -3.20
C ASN A 26 -14.73 9.21 -3.71
N GLY A 27 -15.33 8.09 -3.30
CA GLY A 27 -14.96 6.73 -3.71
C GLY A 27 -14.02 6.03 -2.72
N GLN A 28 -13.44 4.93 -3.19
CA GLN A 28 -12.62 4.05 -2.36
C GLN A 28 -11.15 4.49 -2.30
N TRP A 29 -10.58 4.44 -1.10
CA TRP A 29 -9.20 4.78 -0.82
C TRP A 29 -8.49 3.63 -0.12
N LEU A 30 -7.21 3.42 -0.40
CA LEU A 30 -6.34 2.56 0.40
C LEU A 30 -5.55 3.41 1.38
N ARG A 31 -5.66 3.10 2.67
CA ARG A 31 -4.71 3.53 3.70
C ARG A 31 -3.66 2.46 3.85
N CYS A 32 -2.44 2.75 3.43
CA CYS A 32 -1.31 1.85 3.46
C CYS A 32 -0.35 2.29 4.57
N VAL A 33 0.00 1.40 5.48
CA VAL A 33 0.85 1.67 6.64
C VAL A 33 2.12 0.81 6.57
N ARG A 34 3.24 1.40 6.97
CA ARG A 34 4.55 0.76 7.16
C ARG A 34 4.95 0.88 8.62
N ALA A 35 5.68 -0.10 9.13
CA ALA A 35 6.24 -0.04 10.49
C ALA A 35 7.34 1.04 10.59
N GLU A 36 8.12 1.21 9.53
CA GLU A 36 9.24 2.14 9.48
C GLU A 36 9.16 3.07 8.27
N PRO A 37 9.61 4.33 8.39
CA PRO A 37 9.73 5.23 7.25
C PRO A 37 10.71 4.65 6.24
N SER A 38 10.36 4.70 4.97
CA SER A 38 11.24 4.19 3.91
C SER A 38 12.27 5.24 3.54
N SER A 39 13.50 5.10 4.05
CA SER A 39 14.62 5.95 3.65
C SER A 39 14.92 5.86 2.14
N ARG A 40 14.66 4.69 1.53
CA ARG A 40 14.86 4.46 0.08
C ARG A 40 13.88 5.25 -0.79
N GLU A 41 12.68 5.51 -0.27
CA GLU A 41 11.67 6.30 -0.98
C GLU A 41 11.58 7.75 -0.50
N ASN A 42 12.43 8.14 0.45
CA ASN A 42 12.47 9.46 1.08
C ASN A 42 11.09 9.91 1.60
N LEU A 43 10.37 8.99 2.23
CA LEU A 43 9.03 9.23 2.77
C LEU A 43 9.14 9.43 4.29
N PRO A 44 8.87 10.65 4.81
CA PRO A 44 8.89 10.89 6.24
C PRO A 44 7.73 10.20 6.96
N GLU A 45 6.68 9.83 6.22
CA GLU A 45 5.43 9.30 6.76
C GLU A 45 5.37 7.78 6.63
N THR A 46 4.97 7.12 7.72
CA THR A 46 4.69 5.68 7.79
C THR A 46 3.34 5.32 7.20
N THR A 47 2.47 6.30 6.93
CA THR A 47 1.13 6.10 6.37
C THR A 47 1.00 6.82 5.04
N LYS A 48 0.38 6.16 4.07
CA LYS A 48 0.06 6.69 2.75
C LYS A 48 -1.38 6.41 2.36
N TYR A 49 -1.91 7.27 1.52
CA TYR A 49 -3.25 7.12 0.94
C TYR A 49 -3.16 7.06 -0.58
N TYR A 50 -3.91 6.13 -1.17
CA TYR A 50 -4.04 5.97 -2.61
C TYR A 50 -5.52 5.89 -2.98
N HIS A 51 -5.95 6.61 -4.00
CA HIS A 51 -7.31 6.48 -4.53
C HIS A 51 -7.37 5.19 -5.37
N VAL A 52 -8.33 4.32 -5.07
CA VAL A 52 -8.39 2.99 -5.71
C VAL A 52 -8.60 3.10 -7.22
N ALA A 53 -9.42 4.05 -7.67
CA ALA A 53 -9.75 4.16 -9.09
C ALA A 53 -8.63 4.78 -9.94
N SER A 54 -7.84 5.68 -9.33
CA SER A 54 -6.86 6.50 -10.07
C SER A 54 -5.41 6.10 -9.84
N ASP A 55 -5.09 5.59 -8.65
CA ASP A 55 -3.69 5.33 -8.26
C ASP A 55 -3.37 3.84 -8.26
N VAL A 56 -4.35 2.98 -7.94
CA VAL A 56 -4.14 1.56 -7.69
C VAL A 56 -4.46 0.74 -8.94
N ASP A 57 -3.57 -0.17 -9.29
CA ASP A 57 -3.78 -1.19 -10.30
C ASP A 57 -4.17 -2.53 -9.65
N GLN A 58 -3.37 -2.99 -8.68
CA GLN A 58 -3.61 -4.26 -8.00
C GLN A 58 -3.10 -4.26 -6.55
N VAL A 59 -3.77 -5.00 -5.67
CA VAL A 59 -3.29 -5.31 -4.32
C VAL A 59 -3.04 -6.82 -4.20
N ARG A 60 -1.84 -7.21 -3.73
CA ARG A 60 -1.43 -8.61 -3.55
C ARG A 60 -0.97 -8.86 -2.13
N TRP A 61 -1.44 -9.95 -1.55
CA TRP A 61 -1.01 -10.42 -0.23
C TRP A 61 0.18 -11.36 -0.41
N ARG A 62 1.34 -11.00 0.12
CA ARG A 62 2.48 -11.91 0.18
C ARG A 62 2.44 -12.62 1.53
N THR A 63 1.90 -13.83 1.54
CA THR A 63 2.08 -14.75 2.66
C THR A 63 3.58 -15.03 2.78
N PRO A 64 4.19 -14.94 3.98
CA PRO A 64 5.55 -15.40 4.15
C PRO A 64 5.54 -16.90 3.85
N THR A 65 6.29 -17.32 2.82
CA THR A 65 6.54 -18.73 2.58
C THR A 65 7.33 -19.22 3.80
N SER A 66 6.67 -19.92 4.73
CA SER A 66 7.37 -20.64 5.78
C SER A 66 8.26 -21.67 5.10
N ALA A 67 9.58 -21.45 5.20
CA ALA A 67 10.61 -22.43 4.89
C ALA A 67 10.98 -23.19 6.16
#